data_AF-A0A423XT26-F1
#
_entry.id   AF-A0A423XT26-F1
#
_cell.length_a   1.000
_cell.length_b   1.000
_cell.length_c   1.000
_cell.angle_alpha   90.00
_cell.angle_beta   90.00
_cell.angle_gamma   90.00
#
_symmetry.space_group_name_H-M   'P 1'
#
loop_
_entity.id
_entity.type
_entity.pdbx_description
1 polymer ?
#
loop_
_entity_poly.entity_id
_entity_poly.type
_entity_poly.pdbx_seq_one_letter_code
_entity_poly.pdbx_strand_id
1 'polypeptide(L)'
;MKFYVKLFFLFSIFLQSMEAFPNPLYKGYWAIKCGGFGGGIIIKPSGEVQVNVNENNLFVSASLRDATKEHYYLLYHDVIESVNNVISWGDVSKNKPIAEFYFKNKLMYLKWNGFYNVKKNVYTWRVEPDFVIVSGGNSLIKMQKCDFIARQ
;
A
#
# COMPACT_ATOMS: atom_id res chain seq x y z
N MET A 1 -2.20 36.00 -67.87
CA MET A 1 -3.14 35.05 -67.25
C MET A 1 -2.50 34.52 -65.98
N LYS A 2 -3.16 34.63 -64.82
CA LYS A 2 -2.56 34.44 -63.48
C LYS A 2 -2.28 32.96 -63.20
N PHE A 3 -1.06 32.62 -62.78
CA PHE A 3 -0.70 31.30 -62.26
C PHE A 3 -1.06 31.21 -60.77
N TYR A 4 -1.90 30.25 -60.40
CA TYR A 4 -2.19 29.93 -59.01
C TYR A 4 -1.28 28.79 -58.56
N VAL A 5 -0.34 29.07 -57.66
CA VAL A 5 0.41 28.03 -56.94
C VAL A 5 -0.40 27.67 -55.70
N LYS A 6 -0.95 26.45 -55.66
CA LYS A 6 -1.55 25.87 -54.45
C LYS A 6 -0.44 25.54 -53.47
N LEU A 7 -0.34 26.33 -52.40
CA LEU A 7 0.57 26.09 -51.29
C LEU A 7 -0.05 25.04 -50.37
N PHE A 8 0.40 23.78 -50.47
CA PHE A 8 0.06 22.72 -49.51
C PHE A 8 0.94 22.86 -48.28
N PHE A 9 0.39 23.40 -47.19
CA PHE A 9 1.01 23.34 -45.86
C PHE A 9 0.82 21.92 -45.29
N LEU A 10 1.89 21.11 -45.31
CA LEU A 10 1.96 19.86 -44.56
C LEU A 10 2.30 20.18 -43.10
N PHE A 11 1.27 20.27 -42.26
CA PHE A 11 1.41 20.38 -40.82
C PHE A 11 1.83 19.00 -40.26
N SER A 12 3.13 18.78 -40.08
CA SER A 12 3.64 17.57 -39.41
C SER A 12 3.29 17.62 -37.93
N ILE A 13 2.26 16.87 -37.54
CA ILE A 13 1.88 16.67 -36.14
C ILE A 13 2.93 15.73 -35.52
N PHE A 14 3.93 16.30 -34.86
CA PHE A 14 4.78 15.55 -33.94
C PHE A 14 3.92 15.14 -32.73
N LEU A 15 3.36 13.93 -32.76
CA LEU A 15 2.87 13.27 -31.55
C LEU A 15 4.08 13.00 -30.66
N GLN A 16 4.35 13.90 -29.72
CA GLN A 16 5.18 13.55 -28.57
C GLN A 16 4.38 12.53 -27.75
N SER A 17 4.71 11.26 -27.91
CA SER A 17 4.27 10.22 -26.99
C SER A 17 4.74 10.63 -25.60
N MET A 18 3.81 11.05 -24.74
CA MET A 18 4.12 11.18 -23.33
C MET A 18 4.48 9.78 -22.84
N GLU A 19 5.76 9.53 -22.59
CA GLU A 19 6.17 8.34 -21.87
C GLU A 19 5.51 8.39 -20.50
N ALA A 20 4.49 7.56 -20.31
CA ALA A 20 3.88 7.38 -19.01
C ALA A 20 4.98 6.85 -18.10
N PHE A 21 5.48 7.70 -17.18
CA PHE A 21 6.43 7.26 -16.17
C PHE A 21 5.89 6.00 -15.51
N PRO A 22 6.65 4.88 -15.53
CA PRO A 22 6.15 3.63 -14.97
C PRO A 22 5.79 3.89 -13.51
N ASN A 23 4.54 3.57 -13.14
CA ASN A 23 4.10 3.67 -11.77
C ASN A 23 5.11 2.93 -10.87
N PRO A 24 5.56 3.53 -9.75
CA PRO A 24 6.48 2.86 -8.85
C PRO A 24 6.00 1.45 -8.54
N LEU A 25 6.91 0.47 -8.66
CA LEU A 25 6.61 -0.96 -8.60
C LEU A 25 5.75 -1.33 -7.38
N TYR A 26 5.95 -0.63 -6.28
CA TYR A 26 5.30 -0.81 -4.99
C TYR A 26 3.85 -0.35 -4.91
N LYS A 27 3.37 0.53 -5.82
CA LYS A 27 1.99 1.01 -5.80
C LYS A 27 1.01 -0.10 -6.20
N GLY A 28 -0.16 -0.13 -5.57
CA GLY A 28 -1.23 -1.08 -5.86
C GLY A 28 -1.75 -1.81 -4.62
N TYR A 29 -2.53 -2.86 -4.86
CA TYR A 29 -3.07 -3.72 -3.82
C TYR A 29 -2.19 -4.96 -3.63
N TRP A 30 -1.87 -5.25 -2.39
CA TRP A 30 -1.02 -6.36 -1.97
C TRP A 30 -1.77 -7.21 -0.96
N ALA A 31 -1.84 -8.51 -1.21
CA ALA A 31 -2.49 -9.46 -0.32
C ALA A 31 -1.75 -10.79 -0.33
N ILE A 32 -2.00 -11.64 0.68
CA ILE A 32 -1.49 -13.01 0.66
C ILE A 32 -2.16 -13.80 -0.47
N LYS A 33 -3.49 -13.69 -0.58
CA LYS A 33 -4.30 -14.36 -1.59
C LYS A 33 -5.24 -13.36 -2.27
N CYS A 34 -5.02 -13.10 -3.55
CA CYS A 34 -5.93 -12.24 -4.31
C CYS A 34 -7.33 -12.85 -4.35
N GLY A 35 -8.35 -12.03 -4.05
CA GLY A 35 -9.77 -12.46 -4.03
C GLY A 35 -10.15 -13.42 -2.89
N GLY A 36 -9.25 -13.66 -1.93
CA GLY A 36 -9.52 -14.51 -0.77
C GLY A 36 -9.36 -13.77 0.56
N PHE A 37 -9.65 -14.48 1.64
CA PHE A 37 -9.43 -14.00 3.01
C PHE A 37 -7.93 -13.92 3.34
N GLY A 38 -7.54 -12.88 4.08
CA GLY A 38 -6.20 -12.72 4.61
C GLY A 38 -5.75 -11.28 4.80
N GLY A 39 -6.64 -10.29 4.68
CA GLY A 39 -6.28 -8.88 4.76
C GLY A 39 -5.38 -8.42 3.62
N GLY A 40 -4.94 -7.17 3.68
CA GLY A 40 -4.11 -6.61 2.62
C GLY A 40 -3.74 -5.15 2.79
N ILE A 41 -2.88 -4.68 1.89
CA ILE A 41 -2.29 -3.34 1.92
C ILE A 41 -2.53 -2.68 0.57
N ILE A 42 -3.16 -1.51 0.58
CA ILE A 42 -3.37 -0.67 -0.59
C ILE A 42 -2.41 0.51 -0.51
N ILE A 43 -1.47 0.61 -1.43
CA ILE A 43 -0.55 1.75 -1.54
C ILE A 43 -1.01 2.64 -2.69
N LYS A 44 -1.55 3.82 -2.36
CA LYS A 44 -2.07 4.78 -3.35
C LYS A 44 -0.94 5.57 -4.01
N PRO A 45 -1.19 6.17 -5.20
CA PRO A 45 -0.22 7.01 -5.88
C PRO A 45 0.28 8.21 -5.05
N SER A 46 -0.55 8.71 -4.13
CA SER A 46 -0.24 9.81 -3.20
C SER A 46 0.74 9.42 -2.08
N GLY A 47 1.02 8.14 -1.88
CA GLY A 47 1.79 7.64 -0.73
C GLY A 47 0.95 7.35 0.52
N GLU A 48 -0.36 7.65 0.49
CA GLU A 48 -1.31 7.15 1.47
C GLU A 48 -1.41 5.63 1.36
N VAL A 49 -1.41 4.96 2.51
CA VAL A 49 -1.55 3.52 2.62
C VAL A 49 -2.79 3.19 3.43
N GLN A 50 -3.52 2.20 2.98
CA GLN A 50 -4.63 1.63 3.73
C GLN A 50 -4.33 0.17 4.03
N VAL A 51 -4.53 -0.26 5.26
CA VAL A 51 -4.24 -1.61 5.72
C VAL A 51 -5.52 -2.24 6.24
N ASN A 52 -5.98 -3.27 5.53
CA ASN A 52 -6.96 -4.21 6.02
C ASN A 52 -6.24 -5.21 6.91
N VAL A 53 -6.26 -4.91 8.22
CA VAL A 53 -5.59 -5.69 9.27
C VAL A 53 -6.42 -6.92 9.60
N ASN A 54 -7.74 -6.76 9.64
CA ASN A 54 -8.70 -7.83 9.84
C ASN A 54 -9.97 -7.55 9.03
N GLU A 55 -10.35 -8.47 8.15
CA GLU A 55 -11.50 -8.36 7.26
C GLU A 55 -12.83 -8.28 8.00
N ASN A 56 -12.87 -8.78 9.23
CA ASN A 56 -14.02 -8.69 10.13
C ASN A 56 -13.87 -7.48 11.07
N ASN A 57 -13.54 -6.29 10.53
CA ASN A 57 -13.65 -4.98 11.18
C ASN A 57 -12.38 -4.36 11.79
N LEU A 58 -11.22 -4.45 11.12
CA LEU A 58 -10.09 -3.54 11.43
C LEU A 58 -9.38 -3.04 10.17
N PHE A 59 -9.65 -1.77 9.84
CA PHE A 59 -9.09 -1.06 8.71
C PHE A 59 -8.44 0.25 9.17
N VAL A 60 -7.17 0.46 8.84
CA VAL A 60 -6.40 1.63 9.27
C VAL A 60 -5.73 2.34 8.12
N SER A 61 -5.53 3.64 8.28
CA SER A 61 -4.71 4.47 7.41
C SER A 61 -3.28 4.54 7.93
N ALA A 62 -2.34 4.65 7.00
CA ALA A 62 -0.92 4.70 7.26
C ALA A 62 -0.19 5.49 6.18
N SER A 63 1.09 5.77 6.42
CA SER A 63 1.98 6.42 5.48
C SER A 63 3.29 5.65 5.33
N LEU A 64 3.92 5.78 4.16
CA LEU A 64 5.25 5.25 3.94
C LEU A 64 6.32 6.24 4.37
N ARG A 65 7.35 5.71 5.03
CA ARG A 65 8.61 6.40 5.30
C ARG A 65 9.75 5.51 4.82
N ASP A 66 10.62 6.06 3.99
CA ASP A 66 11.82 5.35 3.54
C ASP A 66 12.70 4.98 4.74
N ALA A 67 13.12 3.72 4.80
CA ALA A 67 14.11 3.24 5.76
C ALA A 67 15.49 3.18 5.10
N THR A 68 15.56 2.48 3.97
CA THR A 68 16.70 2.38 3.06
C THR A 68 16.19 2.19 1.63
N LYS A 69 17.08 1.99 0.66
CA LYS A 69 16.67 1.67 -0.72
C LYS A 69 15.79 0.41 -0.72
N GLU A 70 14.57 0.53 -1.24
CA GLU A 70 13.57 -0.54 -1.36
C GLU A 70 13.06 -1.14 -0.04
N HIS A 71 13.36 -0.52 1.11
CA HIS A 71 12.82 -0.88 2.41
C HIS A 71 12.05 0.29 3.00
N TYR A 72 10.84 0.02 3.47
CA TYR A 72 9.89 1.03 3.92
C TYR A 72 9.36 0.72 5.30
N TYR A 73 9.21 1.76 6.09
CA TYR A 73 8.43 1.75 7.31
C TYR A 73 7.00 2.15 7.01
N LEU A 74 6.06 1.40 7.56
CA LEU A 74 4.64 1.73 7.55
C LEU A 74 4.29 2.36 8.90
N LEU A 75 3.91 3.63 8.89
CA LEU A 75 3.56 4.39 10.09
C LEU A 75 2.05 4.54 10.18
N TYR A 76 1.47 4.18 11.33
CA TYR A 76 0.05 4.37 11.58
C TYR A 76 -0.34 5.85 11.57
N HIS A 77 -1.48 6.16 10.96
CA HIS A 77 -2.01 7.52 10.90
C HIS A 77 -3.33 7.65 11.66
N ASP A 78 -4.34 6.87 11.26
CA ASP A 78 -5.69 6.92 11.85
C ASP A 78 -6.48 5.62 11.60
N VAL A 79 -7.54 5.40 12.39
CA VAL A 79 -8.52 4.34 12.16
C VAL A 79 -9.46 4.74 11.04
N ILE A 80 -9.66 3.86 10.06
CA ILE A 80 -10.72 4.03 9.04
C ILE A 80 -11.98 3.32 9.53
N GLU A 81 -11.84 2.08 10.00
CA GLU A 81 -12.93 1.28 10.54
C GLU A 81 -12.40 0.39 11.67
N SER A 82 -13.12 0.37 12.80
CA SER A 82 -12.81 -0.56 13.88
C SER A 82 -14.02 -0.81 14.77
N VAL A 83 -14.36 -2.09 14.96
CA VAL A 83 -15.21 -2.51 16.10
C VAL A 83 -14.37 -2.94 17.30
N ASN A 84 -13.04 -2.79 17.19
CA ASN A 84 -12.12 -3.20 18.22
C ASN A 84 -12.08 -2.18 19.35
N ASN A 85 -12.57 -2.58 20.53
CA ASN A 85 -12.51 -1.78 21.75
C ASN A 85 -11.29 -2.11 22.63
N VAL A 86 -10.43 -3.03 22.19
CA VAL A 86 -9.22 -3.46 22.92
C VAL A 86 -8.05 -2.52 22.65
N ILE A 87 -7.93 -2.01 21.43
CA ILE A 87 -6.86 -1.08 21.05
C ILE A 87 -7.24 0.32 21.53
N SER A 88 -6.44 0.86 22.45
CA SER A 88 -6.54 2.26 22.88
C SER A 88 -5.92 3.17 21.80
N TRP A 89 -6.71 3.52 20.77
CA TRP A 89 -6.24 4.26 19.59
C TRP A 89 -5.52 5.57 19.89
N GLY A 90 -5.99 6.31 20.91
CA GLY A 90 -5.34 7.56 21.35
C GLY A 90 -3.93 7.36 21.93
N ASP A 91 -3.58 6.14 22.30
CA ASP A 91 -2.26 5.78 22.82
C ASP A 91 -1.36 5.11 21.76
N VAL A 92 -1.84 4.93 20.53
CA VAL A 92 -1.03 4.34 19.46
C VAL A 92 -0.06 5.37 18.91
N SER A 93 1.23 5.02 18.87
CA SER A 93 2.25 5.90 18.31
C SER A 93 2.10 6.04 16.80
N LYS A 94 2.09 7.28 16.32
CA LYS A 94 2.20 7.61 14.89
C LYS A 94 3.65 7.58 14.37
N ASN A 95 4.64 7.46 15.26
CA ASN A 95 6.07 7.55 14.91
C ASN A 95 6.80 6.20 14.94
N LYS A 96 6.18 5.18 15.55
CA LYS A 96 6.69 3.81 15.56
C LYS A 96 6.06 3.02 14.40
N PRO A 97 6.84 2.22 13.67
CA PRO A 97 6.32 1.46 12.54
C PRO A 97 5.38 0.36 13.01
N ILE A 98 4.18 0.30 12.42
CA ILE A 98 3.26 -0.83 12.57
C ILE A 98 3.69 -2.03 11.72
N ALA A 99 4.42 -1.75 10.64
CA ALA A 99 5.03 -2.78 9.81
C ALA A 99 6.28 -2.24 9.12
N GLU A 100 7.08 -3.18 8.62
CA GLU A 100 8.22 -2.95 7.75
C GLU A 100 8.00 -3.79 6.49
N PHE A 101 8.35 -3.28 5.32
CA PHE A 101 8.33 -4.12 4.12
C PHE A 101 9.41 -3.77 3.12
N TYR A 102 9.73 -4.76 2.30
CA TYR A 102 10.61 -4.58 1.15
C TYR A 102 10.07 -5.37 -0.05
N PHE A 103 10.58 -5.03 -1.24
CA PHE A 103 10.20 -5.70 -2.47
C PHE A 103 11.32 -6.57 -2.99
N LYS A 104 11.00 -7.80 -3.39
CA LYS A 104 11.93 -8.69 -4.06
C LYS A 104 11.16 -9.62 -4.99
N ASN A 105 11.65 -9.81 -6.21
CA ASN A 105 11.04 -10.72 -7.20
C ASN A 105 9.54 -10.47 -7.42
N LYS A 106 9.13 -9.18 -7.50
CA LYS A 106 7.72 -8.74 -7.64
C LYS A 106 6.80 -9.10 -6.47
N LEU A 107 7.33 -9.58 -5.35
CA LEU A 107 6.60 -9.82 -4.11
C LEU A 107 6.91 -8.71 -3.10
N MET A 108 5.94 -8.41 -2.26
CA MET A 108 6.13 -7.66 -1.04
C MET A 108 6.40 -8.64 0.11
N TYR A 109 7.43 -8.35 0.89
CA TYR A 109 7.76 -9.08 2.11
C TYR A 109 7.46 -8.17 3.30
N LEU A 110 6.40 -8.48 4.02
CA LEU A 110 5.88 -7.71 5.13
C LEU A 110 6.30 -8.33 6.45
N LYS A 111 6.89 -7.52 7.34
CA LYS A 111 7.08 -7.84 8.74
C LYS A 111 6.12 -6.99 9.56
N TRP A 112 5.15 -7.64 10.20
CA TRP A 112 4.18 -6.96 11.05
C TRP A 112 4.73 -6.77 12.47
N ASN A 113 4.68 -5.56 12.99
CA ASN A 113 5.13 -5.24 14.34
C ASN A 113 3.95 -5.11 15.33
N GLY A 114 2.76 -4.77 14.85
CA GLY A 114 1.60 -4.45 15.69
C GLY A 114 1.47 -2.95 15.99
N PHE A 115 0.50 -2.59 16.82
CA PHE A 115 0.30 -1.21 17.24
C PHE A 115 1.08 -0.92 18.52
N TYR A 116 2.04 0.00 18.44
CA TYR A 116 2.83 0.40 19.60
C TYR A 116 2.04 1.34 20.51
N ASN A 117 1.74 0.90 21.73
CA ASN A 117 1.09 1.71 22.75
C ASN A 117 2.13 2.53 23.53
N VAL A 118 2.06 3.86 23.45
CA VAL A 118 3.04 4.77 24.07
C VAL A 118 2.98 4.76 25.60
N LYS A 119 1.79 4.58 26.19
CA LYS A 119 1.61 4.54 27.64
C LYS A 119 2.16 3.25 28.25
N LYS A 120 1.97 2.13 27.56
CA LYS A 120 2.38 0.79 28.00
C LYS A 120 3.78 0.40 27.51
N ASN A 121 4.40 1.21 26.64
CA ASN A 121 5.70 0.94 26.02
C ASN A 121 5.79 -0.47 25.38
N VAL A 122 4.73 -0.90 24.67
CA VAL A 122 4.64 -2.26 24.14
C VAL A 122 3.89 -2.30 22.81
N TYR A 123 4.30 -3.20 21.92
CA TYR A 123 3.55 -3.56 20.73
C TYR A 123 2.42 -4.53 21.08
N THR A 124 1.21 -4.19 20.66
CA THR A 124 -0.02 -4.99 20.80
C THR A 124 -0.52 -5.42 19.43
N TRP A 125 -1.47 -6.37 19.38
CA TRP A 125 -2.07 -6.81 18.12
C TRP A 125 -1.05 -7.38 17.12
N ARG A 126 -0.14 -8.23 17.63
CA ARG A 126 1.00 -8.77 16.88
C ARG A 126 0.67 -10.05 16.11
N VAL A 127 -0.34 -10.80 16.55
CA VAL A 127 -0.65 -12.15 16.07
C VAL A 127 -2.06 -12.27 15.47
N GLU A 128 -2.91 -11.31 15.79
CA GLU A 128 -4.32 -11.21 15.46
C GLU A 128 -4.65 -10.74 14.04
N PRO A 129 -3.79 -9.99 13.31
CA PRO A 129 -4.09 -9.63 11.92
C PRO A 129 -4.27 -10.84 11.02
N ASP A 130 -5.20 -10.75 10.07
CA ASP A 130 -5.53 -11.86 9.18
C ASP A 130 -4.34 -12.30 8.34
N PHE A 131 -3.52 -11.36 7.88
CA PHE A 131 -2.31 -11.71 7.13
C PHE A 131 -1.28 -12.45 8.00
N VAL A 132 -1.24 -12.21 9.32
CA VAL A 132 -0.38 -12.98 10.23
C VAL A 132 -0.94 -14.40 10.36
N ILE A 133 -2.24 -14.53 10.60
CA ILE A 133 -2.93 -15.82 10.77
C ILE A 133 -2.81 -16.68 9.50
N VAL A 134 -3.16 -16.13 8.34
CA VAL A 134 -3.14 -16.85 7.05
C VAL A 134 -1.72 -17.25 6.65
N SER A 135 -0.70 -16.50 7.09
CA SER A 135 0.71 -16.87 6.90
C SER A 135 1.21 -17.99 7.82
N GLY A 136 0.36 -18.51 8.71
CA GLY A 136 0.74 -19.49 9.74
C GLY A 136 1.62 -18.90 10.85
N GLY A 137 1.47 -17.61 11.14
CA GLY A 137 2.29 -16.90 12.13
C GLY A 137 3.73 -16.62 11.67
N ASN A 138 3.99 -16.64 10.37
CA ASN A 138 5.33 -16.36 9.86
C ASN A 138 5.72 -14.89 10.14
N SER A 139 6.91 -14.69 10.70
CA SER A 139 7.48 -13.36 10.93
C SER A 139 7.67 -12.52 9.66
N LEU A 140 7.77 -13.19 8.50
CA LEU A 140 7.93 -12.56 7.20
C LEU A 140 6.86 -13.05 6.22
N ILE A 141 5.89 -12.20 6.01
CA ILE A 141 4.66 -12.49 5.28
C ILE A 141 4.87 -12.12 3.82
N LYS A 142 4.64 -13.08 2.92
CA LYS A 142 4.73 -12.86 1.48
C LYS A 142 3.39 -12.39 0.96
N MET A 143 3.37 -11.23 0.33
CA MET A 143 2.22 -10.68 -0.35
C MET A 143 2.50 -10.57 -1.85
N GLN A 144 1.51 -10.95 -2.64
CA GLN A 144 1.50 -10.78 -4.09
C GLN A 144 0.71 -9.54 -4.45
N LYS A 145 1.09 -8.93 -5.58
CA LYS A 145 0.34 -7.82 -6.16
C LYS A 145 -0.94 -8.37 -6.77
N CYS A 146 -2.07 -7.77 -6.42
CA CYS A 146 -3.37 -8.14 -6.91
C CYS A 146 -3.91 -7.07 -7.85
N ASP A 147 -4.61 -7.52 -8.89
CA ASP A 147 -5.40 -6.62 -9.71
C ASP A 147 -6.54 -6.07 -8.86
N PHE A 148 -6.66 -4.74 -8.85
CA PHE A 148 -7.71 -4.07 -8.10
C PHE A 148 -9.04 -4.33 -8.82
N ILE A 149 -9.74 -5.39 -8.44
CA ILE A 149 -11.17 -5.49 -8.76
C ILE A 149 -11.82 -4.51 -7.81
N ALA A 150 -12.04 -3.27 -8.27
CA ALA A 150 -12.94 -2.37 -7.60
C ALA A 150 -14.24 -3.15 -7.38
N ARG A 151 -14.61 -3.41 -6.12
CA ARG A 151 -16.00 -3.73 -5.83
C ARG A 151 -16.77 -2.48 -6.26
N GLN A 152 -17.41 -2.56 -7.42
CA GLN A 152 -18.36 -1.57 -7.90
C GLN A 152 -19.51 -1.45 -6.90
#